data_AF-A0A0Q8SIU4-F1
#
_entry.id   AF-A0A0Q8SIU4-F1
#
_cell.length_a   1.000
_cell.length_b   1.000
_cell.length_c   1.000
_cell.angle_alpha   90.00
_cell.angle_beta   90.00
_cell.angle_gamma   90.00
#
_symmetry.space_group_name_H-M   'P 1'
#
loop_
_entity.id
_entity.type
_entity.pdbx_description
1 polymer ?
#
loop_
_entity_poly.entity_id
_entity_poly.type
_entity_poly.pdbx_seq_one_letter_code
_entity_poly.pdbx_strand_id
1 'polypeptide(L)'
;MTAAQPEPTAQTTPTTHHQAATACLSAWLAALAADIQHESNRPNPDTAKMERLVADRSKLFQERTALEANEKGAIARIVADYAAALQSRKLKV
;
A
#
# COMPACT_ATOMS: atom_id res chain seq x y z
N MET A 1 -18.10 -2.02 48.04
CA MET A 1 -18.45 -0.82 47.24
C MET A 1 -17.68 -0.94 45.94
N THR A 2 -18.42 -1.02 44.84
CA THR A 2 -17.98 -1.46 43.51
C THR A 2 -16.98 -0.49 42.90
N ALA A 3 -15.80 -1.00 42.53
CA ALA A 3 -14.85 -0.26 41.71
C ALA A 3 -15.44 -0.13 40.29
N ALA A 4 -15.73 1.10 39.89
CA ALA A 4 -16.09 1.41 38.52
C ALA A 4 -14.87 1.14 37.63
N GLN A 5 -14.92 0.05 36.85
CA GLN A 5 -14.03 -0.13 35.72
C GLN A 5 -14.44 0.88 34.64
N PRO A 6 -13.52 1.69 34.09
CA PRO A 6 -13.83 2.45 32.89
C PRO A 6 -14.07 1.45 31.75
N GLU A 7 -15.22 1.55 31.11
CA GLU A 7 -15.54 0.80 29.90
C GLU A 7 -14.43 1.01 28.85
N PRO A 8 -13.95 -0.04 28.17
CA PRO A 8 -13.06 0.14 27.05
C PRO A 8 -13.87 0.80 25.95
N THR A 9 -13.74 2.12 25.81
CA THR A 9 -14.25 2.86 24.67
C THR A 9 -13.64 2.23 23.42
N ALA A 10 -14.47 1.48 22.71
CA ALA A 10 -14.15 0.92 21.40
C ALA A 10 -13.99 2.07 20.39
N GLN A 11 -12.85 2.74 20.43
CA GLN A 11 -12.45 3.78 19.47
C GLN A 11 -10.96 3.63 19.16
N THR A 12 -10.56 2.47 18.62
CA THR A 12 -9.16 2.22 18.24
C THR A 12 -8.98 1.50 16.90
N THR A 13 -10.03 1.40 16.08
CA THR A 13 -9.94 0.69 14.79
C THR A 13 -9.70 1.50 13.51
N PRO A 14 -9.67 2.86 13.45
CA PRO A 14 -9.24 3.55 12.22
C PRO A 14 -7.72 3.50 12.01
N THR A 15 -6.94 3.62 13.10
CA THR A 15 -5.50 3.87 13.01
C THR A 15 -4.71 2.66 12.49
N THR A 16 -5.02 1.45 12.98
CA THR A 16 -4.31 0.23 12.57
C THR A 16 -4.57 -0.15 11.11
N HIS A 17 -5.83 -0.05 10.68
CA HIS A 17 -6.18 -0.40 9.30
C HIS A 17 -5.68 0.63 8.30
N HIS A 18 -5.78 1.93 8.62
CA HIS A 18 -5.20 2.99 7.80
C HIS A 18 -3.67 2.87 7.71
N GLN A 19 -2.99 2.56 8.83
CA GLN A 19 -1.55 2.30 8.84
C GLN A 19 -1.18 1.08 8.00
N ALA A 20 -1.95 -0.01 8.09
CA ALA A 20 -1.74 -1.20 7.28
C ALA A 20 -1.90 -0.92 5.77
N ALA A 21 -2.93 -0.16 5.39
CA ALA A 21 -3.13 0.27 4.01
C ALA A 21 -1.96 1.16 3.53
N THR A 22 -1.56 2.15 4.32
CA THR A 22 -0.42 3.03 4.01
C THR A 22 0.89 2.25 3.86
N ALA A 23 1.12 1.24 4.72
CA ALA A 23 2.29 0.37 4.66
C ALA A 23 2.27 -0.51 3.40
N CYS A 24 1.11 -1.06 3.02
CA CYS A 24 0.94 -1.83 1.78
C CYS A 24 1.26 -0.96 0.55
N LEU A 25 0.70 0.24 0.46
CA LEU A 25 0.98 1.18 -0.63
C LEU A 25 2.46 1.57 -0.69
N SER A 26 3.08 1.80 0.48
CA SER A 26 4.51 2.15 0.56
C SER A 26 5.40 0.99 0.10
N ALA A 27 5.07 -0.25 0.47
CA ALA A 27 5.79 -1.43 0.00
C ALA A 27 5.65 -1.62 -1.52
N TRP A 28 4.46 -1.39 -2.08
CA TRP A 28 4.23 -1.48 -3.52
C TRP A 28 4.96 -0.37 -4.30
N LEU A 29 5.02 0.86 -3.77
CA LEU A 29 5.84 1.95 -4.33
C LEU A 29 7.33 1.59 -4.37
N ALA A 30 7.87 1.01 -3.29
CA ALA A 30 9.27 0.56 -3.24
C ALA A 30 9.54 -0.54 -4.27
N ALA A 31 8.59 -1.46 -4.44
CA ALA A 31 8.68 -2.55 -5.38
C ALA A 31 8.69 -2.05 -6.85
N LEU A 32 7.83 -1.08 -7.18
CA LEU A 32 7.86 -0.40 -8.49
C LEU A 32 9.16 0.37 -8.72
N ALA A 33 9.70 1.03 -7.69
CA ALA A 33 10.99 1.73 -7.80
C ALA A 33 12.14 0.75 -8.14
N ALA A 34 12.15 -0.43 -7.51
CA ALA A 34 13.10 -1.48 -7.82
C ALA A 34 12.93 -2.01 -9.24
N ASP A 35 11.69 -2.20 -9.72
CA ASP A 35 11.42 -2.64 -11.09
C ASP A 35 11.88 -1.62 -12.14
N ILE A 36 11.66 -0.33 -11.88
CA ILE A 36 12.13 0.77 -12.73
C ILE A 36 13.66 0.75 -12.80
N GLN A 37 14.33 0.67 -11.64
CA GLN A 37 15.80 0.62 -11.58
C GLN A 37 16.35 -0.63 -12.26
N HIS A 38 15.69 -1.78 -12.11
CA HIS A 38 16.08 -3.00 -12.78
C HIS A 38 15.98 -2.86 -14.30
N GLU A 39 14.85 -2.34 -14.81
CA GLU A 39 14.64 -2.14 -16.25
C GLU A 39 15.61 -1.10 -16.83
N SER A 40 15.86 0.00 -16.13
CA SER A 40 16.77 1.06 -16.57
C SER A 40 18.22 0.60 -16.69
N ASN A 41 18.62 -0.40 -15.90
CA ASN A 41 19.98 -0.95 -15.90
C ASN A 41 20.20 -2.04 -16.95
N ARG A 42 19.18 -2.41 -17.73
CA ARG A 42 19.32 -3.42 -18.78
C ARG A 42 20.11 -2.85 -19.96
N PRO A 43 20.86 -3.68 -20.72
CA PRO A 43 21.60 -3.22 -21.90
C PRO A 43 20.72 -2.52 -22.94
N ASN A 44 19.47 -2.97 -23.09
CA ASN A 44 18.43 -2.34 -23.91
C ASN A 44 17.17 -2.19 -23.05
N PRO A 45 16.99 -1.07 -22.33
CA PRO A 45 15.80 -0.82 -21.53
C PRO A 45 14.55 -0.75 -22.41
N ASP A 46 13.48 -1.43 -22.01
CA ASP A 46 12.17 -1.29 -22.65
C ASP A 46 11.51 0.01 -22.20
N THR A 47 11.51 1.02 -23.08
CA THR A 47 10.95 2.35 -22.81
C THR A 47 9.45 2.30 -22.52
N ALA A 48 8.69 1.50 -23.26
CA ALA A 48 7.25 1.35 -23.04
C ALA A 48 6.94 0.72 -21.69
N LYS A 49 7.77 -0.27 -21.28
CA LYS A 49 7.68 -0.86 -19.94
C LYS A 49 8.04 0.14 -18.85
N MET A 50 9.10 0.94 -19.04
CA MET A 50 9.47 1.98 -18.06
C MET A 50 8.38 3.04 -17.92
N GLU A 51 7.81 3.53 -19.02
CA GLU A 51 6.69 4.49 -19.00
C GLU A 51 5.50 3.93 -18.22
N ARG A 52 5.16 2.65 -18.45
CA ARG A 52 4.10 1.97 -17.70
C ARG A 52 4.41 1.89 -16.20
N LEU A 53 5.63 1.49 -15.83
CA LEU A 53 6.04 1.42 -14.42
C LEU A 53 6.00 2.79 -13.74
N VAL A 54 6.39 3.86 -14.44
CA VAL A 54 6.33 5.23 -13.93
C VAL A 54 4.89 5.72 -13.76
N ALA A 55 4.01 5.39 -14.71
CA ALA A 55 2.58 5.70 -14.63
C ALA A 55 1.92 4.96 -13.45
N ASP A 56 2.21 3.67 -13.29
CA ASP A 56 1.71 2.86 -12.17
C ASP A 56 2.20 3.40 -10.82
N ARG A 57 3.47 3.79 -10.73
CA ARG A 57 4.04 4.43 -9.53
C ARG A 57 3.36 5.75 -9.20
N SER A 58 3.07 6.58 -10.21
CA SER A 58 2.41 7.88 -10.03
C SER A 58 0.97 7.72 -9.57
N LYS A 59 0.22 6.79 -10.17
CA LYS A 59 -1.15 6.46 -9.75
C LYS A 59 -1.20 5.98 -8.30
N LEU A 60 -0.31 5.06 -7.94
CA LEU A 60 -0.23 4.52 -6.59
C LEU A 60 0.16 5.59 -5.55
N PHE A 61 1.04 6.52 -5.93
CA PHE A 61 1.37 7.66 -5.08
C PHE A 61 0.15 8.55 -4.83
N GLN A 62 -0.65 8.84 -5.87
CA GLN A 62 -1.90 9.59 -5.74
C GLN A 62 -2.90 8.88 -4.84
N GLU A 63 -3.10 7.57 -5.03
CA GLU A 63 -3.97 6.74 -4.16
C GLU A 63 -3.54 6.81 -2.70
N ARG A 64 -2.23 6.76 -2.42
CA ARG A 64 -1.70 6.91 -1.06
C ARG A 64 -1.97 8.29 -0.48
N THR A 65 -1.79 9.36 -1.27
CA THR A 65 -2.01 10.73 -0.79
C THR A 65 -3.49 11.06 -0.58
N ALA A 66 -4.37 10.44 -1.36
CA ALA A 66 -5.82 10.62 -1.26
C ALA A 66 -6.46 9.75 -0.17
N LEU A 67 -5.74 8.78 0.39
CA LEU A 67 -6.28 7.88 1.40
C LEU A 67 -6.54 8.63 2.70
N GLU A 68 -7.80 8.84 3.03
CA GLU A 68 -8.20 9.40 4.32
C GLU A 68 -8.34 8.31 5.40
N ALA A 69 -7.95 8.63 6.63
CA ALA A 69 -8.02 7.70 7.77
C ALA A 69 -9.43 7.18 8.07
N ASN A 70 -10.46 7.89 7.63
CA ASN A 70 -11.87 7.56 7.88
C ASN A 70 -12.54 6.85 6.70
N GLU A 71 -11.86 6.71 5.57
CA GLU A 71 -12.41 6.11 4.35
C GLU A 71 -12.29 4.58 4.39
N LYS A 72 -13.08 3.96 5.28
CA LYS A 72 -13.02 2.52 5.59
C LYS A 72 -13.14 1.61 4.36
N GLY A 73 -13.90 2.02 3.34
CA GLY A 73 -14.05 1.28 2.09
C GLY A 73 -12.76 1.24 1.27
N ALA A 74 -12.09 2.39 1.10
CA ALA A 74 -10.82 2.47 0.41
C ALA A 74 -9.73 1.69 1.14
N ILE A 75 -9.66 1.84 2.47
CA ILE A 75 -8.71 1.12 3.34
C ILE A 75 -8.88 -0.40 3.19
N ALA A 76 -10.11 -0.91 3.30
CA ALA A 76 -10.37 -2.34 3.19
C ALA A 76 -10.00 -2.90 1.80
N ARG A 77 -10.32 -2.14 0.74
CA ARG A 77 -9.96 -2.52 -0.62
C ARG A 77 -8.46 -2.54 -0.84
N ILE A 78 -7.74 -1.51 -0.38
CA ILE A 78 -6.28 -1.44 -0.53
C ILE A 78 -5.60 -2.61 0.17
N VAL A 79 -6.02 -2.91 1.41
CA VAL A 79 -5.47 -4.06 2.14
C VAL A 79 -5.77 -5.36 1.41
N ALA A 80 -6.98 -5.58 0.88
CA ALA A 80 -7.32 -6.79 0.16
C ALA A 80 -6.54 -6.95 -1.16
N ASP A 81 -6.58 -5.92 -2.02
CA ASP A 81 -6.04 -5.96 -3.37
C ASP A 81 -4.50 -5.97 -3.36
N TYR A 82 -3.88 -5.08 -2.57
CA TYR A 82 -2.43 -4.92 -2.59
C TYR A 82 -1.70 -5.90 -1.66
N ALA A 83 -2.28 -6.34 -0.53
CA ALA A 83 -1.62 -7.35 0.30
C ALA A 83 -1.53 -8.70 -0.43
N ALA A 84 -2.58 -9.10 -1.15
CA ALA A 84 -2.57 -10.30 -1.97
C ALA A 84 -1.55 -10.21 -3.12
N ALA A 85 -1.49 -9.06 -3.80
CA ALA A 85 -0.52 -8.81 -4.86
C ALA A 85 0.94 -8.82 -4.35
N LEU A 86 1.21 -8.19 -3.19
CA LEU A 86 2.51 -8.21 -2.53
C LEU A 86 2.93 -9.63 -2.12
N GLN A 87 2.00 -10.41 -1.56
CA GLN A 87 2.27 -11.79 -1.16
C GLN A 87 2.55 -12.68 -2.37
N SER A 88 1.77 -12.55 -3.45
CA SER A 88 2.02 -13.26 -4.71
C SER A 88 3.37 -12.89 -5.32
N ARG A 89 3.78 -11.61 -5.23
CA ARG A 89 5.10 -11.15 -5.68
C ARG A 89 6.23 -11.77 -4.86
N LYS A 90 6.12 -11.78 -3.53
CA LYS A 90 7.15 -12.37 -2.64
C LYS A 90 7.34 -13.88 -2.86
N LEU A 91 6.32 -14.58 -3.31
CA LEU A 91 6.40 -16.02 -3.64
C LEU A 91 7.05 -16.30 -5.00
N LYS A 92 7.24 -15.27 -5.84
CA LYS A 92 7.82 -15.39 -7.18
C LYS A 92 9.28 -14.90 -7.27
N VAL A 93 9.81 -14.34 -6.18
CA VAL A 93 11.24 -13.98 -6.03
C VAL A 93 11.96 -15.17 -5.43
#